data_AF-A0A8H5DZ31-F1
#
_entry.id   AF-A0A8H5DZ31-F1
#
_cell.length_a   1.000
_cell.length_b   1.000
_cell.length_c   1.000
_cell.angle_alpha   90.00
_cell.angle_beta   90.00
_cell.angle_gamma   90.00
#
_symmetry.space_group_name_H-M   'P 1'
#
loop_
_entity.id
_entity.type
_entity.pdbx_description
1 polymer ?
#
loop_
_entity_poly.entity_id
_entity_poly.type
_entity_poly.pdbx_seq_one_letter_code
_entity_poly.pdbx_strand_id
1 'polypeptide(L)'
;MDPFDKLPAELRLSILIHTRSKRSVSSLTRASPAMLRQYHTHERYIARSLIAADFDDEMVQDAMAILFIQNSCKSSMRKHILDWSKHRLPNPLKDHNNQRFSQLSDQLNTLHSRLLFFIEDYVTKATSSYPPRDYLCLPQTPESKLPTTEGHLMFNGQKITARFNASDLKDTEIHRFLKAFLLYELNCRVKTSLAVIRPRLPQRELDTAEHEAIKCVNTYVCSLYCAMFAQCGNAWLPDASTSLQTGLLFPDTFYINPEIYASDMGQLERVRAGYVIKNENKVEGSLARFGLGPLMEFLSHDMSDVRDKQALKERLRTWYIQNYEYSYKSGILCSTESITSCASPIYSQLSSKVDTELQRNIYRQRAWAFFDDSRLYPKGSTGRPNFPTQSFLNKQPSK
;
A
#
# COMPACT_ATOMS: atom_id res chain seq x y z
N MET A 1 26.92 -27.01 -14.48
CA MET A 1 27.61 -26.57 -13.24
C MET A 1 26.96 -25.30 -12.77
N ASP A 2 26.70 -25.16 -11.47
CA ASP A 2 26.15 -23.93 -10.88
C ASP A 2 27.22 -22.82 -10.93
N PRO A 3 26.95 -21.65 -11.54
CA PRO A 3 27.93 -20.58 -11.67
C PRO A 3 28.38 -20.01 -10.31
N PHE A 4 27.55 -20.14 -9.27
CA PHE A 4 27.85 -19.62 -7.94
C PHE A 4 28.71 -20.56 -7.09
N ASP A 5 28.91 -21.82 -7.49
CA ASP A 5 29.76 -22.77 -6.75
C ASP A 5 31.24 -22.33 -6.68
N LYS A 6 31.69 -21.53 -7.65
CA LYS A 6 33.06 -20.99 -7.68
C LYS A 6 33.24 -19.74 -6.81
N LEU A 7 32.15 -19.17 -6.30
CA LEU A 7 32.20 -17.95 -5.50
C LEU A 7 32.37 -18.30 -4.00
N PRO A 8 33.27 -17.59 -3.30
CA PRO A 8 33.35 -17.62 -1.84
C PRO A 8 31.97 -17.37 -1.19
N ALA A 9 31.76 -17.96 -0.01
CA ALA A 9 30.49 -17.87 0.71
C ALA A 9 30.12 -16.41 1.03
N GLU A 10 31.12 -15.59 1.31
CA GLU A 10 31.02 -14.16 1.59
C GLU A 10 30.48 -13.39 0.38
N LEU A 11 30.94 -13.72 -0.83
CA LEU A 11 30.44 -13.09 -2.05
C LEU A 11 29.02 -13.53 -2.37
N ARG A 12 28.69 -14.81 -2.18
CA ARG A 12 27.31 -15.32 -2.33
C ARG A 12 26.36 -14.62 -1.36
N LEU A 13 26.76 -14.44 -0.10
CA LEU A 13 26.00 -13.71 0.91
C LEU A 13 25.84 -12.23 0.54
N SER A 14 26.92 -11.60 0.09
CA SER A 14 26.89 -10.21 -0.38
C SER A 14 25.91 -10.03 -1.54
N ILE A 15 25.91 -10.93 -2.53
CA ILE A 15 24.95 -10.90 -3.64
C ILE A 15 23.51 -10.97 -3.13
N LEU A 16 23.20 -11.89 -2.21
CA LEU A 16 21.86 -12.02 -1.64
C LEU A 16 21.40 -10.72 -0.96
N ILE A 17 22.27 -10.04 -0.22
CA ILE A 17 21.96 -8.78 0.47
C ILE A 17 21.82 -7.62 -0.53
N HIS A 18 22.70 -7.54 -1.52
CA HIS A 18 22.72 -6.46 -2.51
C HIS A 18 21.60 -6.55 -3.55
N THR A 19 20.95 -7.72 -3.69
CA THR A 19 19.77 -7.83 -4.57
C THR A 19 18.59 -6.99 -4.09
N ARG A 20 18.55 -6.62 -2.80
CA ARG A 20 17.55 -5.73 -2.16
C ARG A 20 16.09 -6.10 -2.41
N SER A 21 15.80 -7.30 -2.93
CA SER A 21 14.46 -7.75 -3.29
C SER A 21 14.29 -9.21 -2.93
N LYS A 22 13.31 -9.50 -2.07
CA LYS A 22 12.95 -10.87 -1.66
C LYS A 22 12.50 -11.71 -2.85
N ARG A 23 11.88 -11.09 -3.87
CA ARG A 23 11.51 -11.76 -5.12
C ARG A 23 12.76 -12.16 -5.91
N SER A 24 13.72 -11.25 -6.05
CA SER A 24 15.00 -11.53 -6.71
C SER A 24 15.79 -12.61 -5.96
N VAL A 25 15.82 -12.56 -4.63
CA VAL A 25 16.42 -13.62 -3.79
C VAL A 25 15.75 -14.96 -4.05
N SER A 26 14.41 -15.03 -4.04
CA SER A 26 13.66 -16.26 -4.32
C SER A 26 13.96 -16.81 -5.73
N SER A 27 14.01 -15.95 -6.74
CA SER A 27 14.38 -16.35 -8.10
C SER A 27 15.81 -16.89 -8.18
N LEU A 28 16.76 -16.26 -7.49
CA LEU A 28 18.15 -16.71 -7.41
C LEU A 28 18.29 -18.06 -6.71
N THR A 29 17.60 -18.28 -5.59
CA THR A 29 17.66 -19.54 -4.85
C THR A 29 16.96 -20.68 -5.59
N ARG A 30 15.92 -20.39 -6.37
CA ARG A 30 15.31 -21.37 -7.29
C ARG A 30 16.23 -21.74 -8.45
N ALA A 31 17.03 -20.79 -8.94
CA ALA A 31 17.91 -20.99 -10.08
C ALA A 31 19.28 -21.62 -9.72
N SER A 32 19.73 -21.49 -8.46
CA SER A 32 21.05 -21.93 -8.00
C SER A 32 20.98 -22.68 -6.66
N PRO A 33 21.31 -24.00 -6.66
CA PRO A 33 21.48 -24.77 -5.43
C PRO A 33 22.52 -24.17 -4.47
N ALA A 34 23.61 -23.57 -4.97
CA ALA A 34 24.64 -22.96 -4.15
C ALA A 34 24.13 -21.72 -3.40
N MET A 35 23.30 -20.90 -4.06
CA MET A 35 22.64 -19.75 -3.46
C MET A 35 21.54 -20.16 -2.49
N LEU A 36 20.78 -21.22 -2.80
CA LEU A 36 19.79 -21.79 -1.88
C LEU A 36 20.43 -22.28 -0.58
N ARG A 37 21.55 -23.01 -0.65
CA ARG A 37 22.31 -23.43 0.54
C ARG A 37 22.75 -22.22 1.36
N GLN A 38 23.34 -21.22 0.70
CA GLN A 38 23.80 -20.00 1.38
C GLN A 38 22.65 -19.25 2.07
N TYR A 39 21.50 -19.15 1.40
CA TYR A 39 20.29 -18.53 1.92
C TYR A 39 19.80 -19.25 3.17
N HIS A 40 19.63 -20.57 3.13
CA HIS A 40 19.18 -21.33 4.30
C HIS A 40 20.11 -21.21 5.50
N THR A 41 21.42 -21.16 5.29
CA THR A 41 22.39 -20.98 6.38
C THR A 41 22.29 -19.59 7.03
N HIS A 42 21.92 -18.54 6.28
CA HIS A 42 21.98 -17.15 6.73
C HIS A 42 20.64 -16.39 6.64
N GLU A 43 19.52 -17.10 6.54
CA GLU A 43 18.20 -16.52 6.23
C GLU A 43 17.85 -15.33 7.13
N ARG A 44 17.95 -15.51 8.46
CA ARG A 44 17.64 -14.45 9.43
C ARG A 44 18.57 -13.24 9.31
N TYR A 45 19.84 -13.49 9.01
CA TYR A 45 20.82 -12.41 8.82
C TYR A 45 20.54 -11.62 7.55
N ILE A 46 20.22 -12.31 6.44
CA ILE A 46 19.83 -11.69 5.18
C ILE A 46 18.56 -10.86 5.38
N ALA A 47 17.51 -11.44 5.98
CA ALA A 47 16.26 -10.74 6.23
C ALA A 47 16.46 -9.47 7.07
N ARG A 48 17.24 -9.55 8.15
CA ARG A 48 17.57 -8.39 8.99
C ARG A 48 18.37 -7.33 8.23
N SER A 49 19.33 -7.75 7.40
CA SER A 49 20.14 -6.83 6.60
C SER A 49 19.31 -6.08 5.58
N LEU A 50 18.34 -6.76 4.94
CA LEU A 50 17.39 -6.13 4.01
C LEU A 50 16.50 -5.10 4.73
N ILE A 51 15.95 -5.45 5.90
CA ILE A 51 15.12 -4.51 6.67
C ILE A 51 15.96 -3.32 7.16
N ALA A 52 17.19 -3.56 7.64
CA ALA A 52 18.07 -2.50 8.12
C ALA A 52 18.58 -1.56 7.02
N ALA A 53 18.59 -2.00 5.76
CA ALA A 53 18.88 -1.15 4.62
C ALA A 53 17.71 -0.20 4.29
N ASP A 54 16.48 -0.64 4.56
CA ASP A 54 15.25 0.06 4.18
C ASP A 54 14.69 0.94 5.31
N PHE A 55 14.84 0.52 6.57
CA PHE A 55 14.28 1.21 7.75
C PHE A 55 15.35 1.98 8.51
N ASP A 56 15.07 3.26 8.77
CA ASP A 56 15.79 4.02 9.78
C ASP A 56 15.29 3.70 11.21
N ASP A 57 15.94 4.30 12.21
CA ASP A 57 15.58 4.07 13.61
C ASP A 57 14.15 4.55 13.95
N GLU A 58 13.62 5.57 13.26
CA GLU A 58 12.27 6.10 13.47
C GLU A 58 11.21 5.13 12.90
N MET A 59 11.43 4.63 11.68
CA MET A 59 10.61 3.62 11.03
C MET A 59 10.57 2.32 11.82
N VAL A 60 11.70 1.91 12.43
CA VAL A 60 11.70 0.76 13.33
C VAL A 60 10.77 1.02 14.53
N GLN A 61 10.80 2.22 15.14
CA GLN A 61 9.86 2.55 16.22
C GLN A 61 8.40 2.47 15.75
N ASP A 62 8.08 3.02 14.57
CA ASP A 62 6.73 2.98 14.00
C ASP A 62 6.27 1.54 13.74
N ALA A 63 7.13 0.72 13.13
CA ALA A 63 6.87 -0.68 12.86
C ALA A 63 6.62 -1.46 14.16
N MET A 64 7.44 -1.23 15.17
CA MET A 64 7.28 -1.88 16.47
C MET A 64 5.98 -1.45 17.15
N ALA A 65 5.60 -0.17 17.05
CA ALA A 65 4.33 0.30 17.59
C ALA A 65 3.14 -0.42 16.95
N ILE A 66 3.14 -0.61 15.62
CA ILE A 66 2.12 -1.39 14.90
C ILE A 66 2.03 -2.82 15.47
N LEU A 67 3.17 -3.50 15.62
CA LEU A 67 3.23 -4.89 16.11
C LEU A 67 2.75 -5.02 17.56
N PHE A 68 3.15 -4.08 18.43
CA PHE A 68 2.69 -4.09 19.82
C PHE A 68 1.21 -3.80 19.93
N ILE A 69 0.67 -2.83 19.18
CA ILE A 69 -0.77 -2.52 19.17
C ILE A 69 -1.59 -3.73 18.71
N GLN A 70 -1.13 -4.44 17.67
CA GLN A 70 -1.81 -5.62 17.13
C GLN A 70 -1.94 -6.76 18.15
N ASN A 71 -0.91 -6.96 18.97
CA ASN A 71 -0.83 -8.10 19.89
C ASN A 71 -1.22 -7.76 21.34
N SER A 72 -1.66 -6.53 21.62
CA SER A 72 -1.92 -6.05 22.98
C SER A 72 -3.41 -5.98 23.32
N CYS A 73 -3.73 -6.20 24.60
CA CYS A 73 -5.01 -5.79 25.15
C CYS A 73 -5.10 -4.25 25.27
N LYS A 74 -6.33 -3.71 25.34
CA LYS A 74 -6.58 -2.25 25.36
C LYS A 74 -5.82 -1.50 26.47
N SER A 75 -5.63 -2.11 27.64
CA SER A 75 -4.92 -1.50 28.77
C SER A 75 -3.42 -1.33 28.53
N SER A 76 -2.76 -2.30 27.89
CA SER A 76 -1.33 -2.24 27.55
C SER A 76 -1.04 -1.31 26.37
N MET A 77 -2.01 -1.11 25.49
CA MET A 77 -1.87 -0.29 24.27
C MET A 77 -1.45 1.16 24.54
N ARG A 78 -2.02 1.79 25.58
CA ARG A 78 -1.67 3.16 25.95
C ARG A 78 -0.19 3.28 26.33
N LYS A 79 0.33 2.29 27.05
CA LYS A 79 1.75 2.25 27.43
C LYS A 79 2.62 2.14 26.19
N HIS A 80 2.28 1.25 25.26
CA HIS A 80 3.04 1.10 24.01
C HIS A 80 3.07 2.38 23.17
N ILE A 81 1.97 3.11 23.08
CA ILE A 81 1.93 4.41 22.37
C ILE A 81 2.79 5.47 23.08
N LEU A 82 2.80 5.49 24.42
CA LEU A 82 3.66 6.41 25.18
C LEU A 82 5.14 6.05 25.05
N ASP A 83 5.48 4.76 25.01
CA ASP A 83 6.84 4.28 24.81
C ASP A 83 7.30 4.58 23.37
N TRP A 84 6.42 4.41 22.38
CA TRP A 84 6.65 4.81 20.99
C TRP A 84 6.96 6.30 20.88
N SER A 85 6.15 7.18 21.47
CA SER A 85 6.37 8.63 21.39
C SER A 85 7.66 9.09 22.09
N LYS A 86 8.27 8.23 22.90
CA LYS A 86 9.55 8.47 23.58
C LYS A 86 10.70 7.70 22.94
N HIS A 87 10.48 7.01 21.82
CA HIS A 87 11.44 6.16 21.13
C HIS A 87 12.05 5.06 22.02
N ARG A 88 11.21 4.44 22.87
CA ARG A 88 11.62 3.42 23.86
C ARG A 88 11.18 2.01 23.51
N LEU A 89 10.59 1.79 22.34
CA LEU A 89 10.25 0.44 21.90
C LEU A 89 11.54 -0.32 21.53
N PRO A 90 11.58 -1.63 21.76
CA PRO A 90 12.76 -2.44 21.46
C PRO A 90 13.08 -2.44 19.96
N ASN A 91 14.36 -2.52 19.62
CA ASN A 91 14.83 -2.67 18.25
C ASN A 91 15.38 -4.09 18.03
N PRO A 92 14.61 -5.01 17.44
CA PRO A 92 15.05 -6.40 17.21
C PRO A 92 16.15 -6.51 16.14
N LEU A 93 16.43 -5.45 15.38
CA LEU A 93 17.54 -5.42 14.42
C LEU A 93 18.88 -5.23 15.13
N LYS A 94 18.90 -4.62 16.32
CA LYS A 94 20.13 -4.40 17.11
C LYS A 94 20.37 -5.54 18.11
N ASP A 95 19.34 -5.95 18.85
CA ASP A 95 19.45 -6.99 19.90
C ASP A 95 18.90 -8.34 19.42
N HIS A 96 19.78 -9.27 19.08
CA HIS A 96 19.45 -10.50 18.36
C HIS A 96 19.71 -11.80 19.13
N ASN A 97 20.27 -11.71 20.33
CA ASN A 97 20.62 -12.88 21.13
C ASN A 97 19.47 -13.33 22.05
N ASN A 98 18.39 -12.56 22.13
CA ASN A 98 17.25 -12.87 22.98
C ASN A 98 16.10 -13.48 22.15
N GLN A 99 15.62 -14.65 22.60
CA GLN A 99 14.56 -15.42 21.94
C GLN A 99 13.28 -14.61 21.67
N ARG A 100 12.93 -13.67 22.55
CA ARG A 100 11.79 -12.76 22.36
C ARG A 100 11.97 -11.84 21.14
N PHE A 101 13.20 -11.45 20.82
CA PHE A 101 13.49 -10.64 19.64
C PHE A 101 13.51 -11.46 18.35
N SER A 102 13.65 -12.79 18.41
CA SER A 102 13.48 -13.65 17.24
C SER A 102 12.05 -13.56 16.68
N GLN A 103 11.04 -13.74 17.53
CA GLN A 103 9.64 -13.66 17.10
C GLN A 103 9.29 -12.24 16.58
N LEU A 104 9.79 -11.20 17.25
CA LEU A 104 9.60 -9.82 16.80
C LEU A 104 10.30 -9.55 15.46
N SER A 105 11.47 -10.15 15.22
CA SER A 105 12.17 -10.06 13.94
C SER A 105 11.37 -10.71 12.81
N ASP A 106 10.77 -11.87 13.05
CA ASP A 106 9.93 -12.56 12.05
C ASP A 106 8.66 -11.76 11.74
N GLN A 107 8.03 -11.18 12.76
CA GLN A 107 6.88 -10.27 12.59
C GLN A 107 7.26 -8.98 11.85
N LEU A 108 8.42 -8.41 12.15
CA LEU A 108 8.94 -7.23 11.44
C LEU A 108 9.26 -7.56 9.98
N ASN A 109 9.85 -8.71 9.70
CA ASN A 109 10.10 -9.20 8.35
C ASN A 109 8.81 -9.40 7.56
N THR A 110 7.76 -9.91 8.21
CA THR A 110 6.42 -10.07 7.64
C THR A 110 5.78 -8.73 7.32
N LEU A 111 5.85 -7.78 8.26
CA LEU A 111 5.36 -6.41 8.05
C LEU A 111 6.09 -5.75 6.87
N HIS A 112 7.41 -5.80 6.85
CA HIS A 112 8.24 -5.27 5.77
C HIS A 112 7.87 -5.88 4.40
N SER A 113 7.76 -7.21 4.30
CA SER A 113 7.30 -7.89 3.08
C SER A 113 5.92 -7.40 2.62
N ARG A 114 4.99 -7.21 3.57
CA ARG A 114 3.63 -6.72 3.27
C ARG A 114 3.65 -5.29 2.76
N LEU A 115 4.49 -4.41 3.33
CA LEU A 115 4.62 -3.05 2.84
C LEU A 115 5.16 -3.03 1.41
N LEU A 116 6.24 -3.76 1.14
CA LEU A 116 6.81 -3.87 -0.21
C LEU A 116 5.80 -4.41 -1.21
N PHE A 117 5.01 -5.42 -0.84
CA PHE A 117 3.94 -5.95 -1.68
C PHE A 117 2.97 -4.87 -2.17
N PHE A 118 2.53 -4.00 -1.27
CA PHE A 118 1.62 -2.91 -1.59
C PHE A 118 2.29 -1.77 -2.34
N ILE A 119 3.55 -1.45 -2.01
CA ILE A 119 4.33 -0.43 -2.70
C ILE A 119 4.55 -0.83 -4.15
N GLU A 120 4.94 -2.06 -4.42
CA GLU A 120 5.15 -2.57 -5.77
C GLU A 120 3.86 -2.50 -6.61
N ASP A 121 2.71 -2.89 -6.05
CA ASP A 121 1.41 -2.77 -6.73
C ASP A 121 1.06 -1.30 -6.99
N TYR A 122 1.27 -0.41 -6.02
CA TYR A 122 0.98 1.00 -6.17
C TYR A 122 1.86 1.65 -7.25
N VAL A 123 3.17 1.40 -7.23
CA VAL A 123 4.10 1.92 -8.24
C VAL A 123 3.71 1.41 -9.63
N THR A 124 3.34 0.12 -9.76
CA THR A 124 2.87 -0.46 -11.03
C THR A 124 1.70 0.33 -11.60
N LYS A 125 0.68 0.61 -10.77
CA LYS A 125 -0.53 1.33 -11.18
C LYS A 125 -0.27 2.80 -11.46
N ALA A 126 0.51 3.45 -10.60
CA ALA A 126 0.82 4.87 -10.66
C ALA A 126 1.63 5.23 -11.91
N THR A 127 2.55 4.36 -12.32
CA THR A 127 3.46 4.56 -13.45
C THR A 127 2.92 4.00 -14.75
N SER A 128 1.73 3.38 -14.74
CA SER A 128 1.08 2.82 -15.92
C SER A 128 0.81 3.88 -17.00
N SER A 129 0.90 3.46 -18.26
CA SER A 129 0.42 4.26 -19.40
C SER A 129 -1.09 4.50 -19.34
N TYR A 130 -1.83 3.61 -18.69
CA TYR A 130 -3.26 3.71 -18.50
C TYR A 130 -3.70 3.35 -17.07
N PRO A 131 -3.57 4.29 -16.11
CA PRO A 131 -3.83 3.98 -14.70
C PRO A 131 -5.25 3.51 -14.41
N PRO A 132 -6.34 4.14 -14.89
CA PRO A 132 -7.69 3.64 -14.63
C PRO A 132 -7.87 2.13 -14.87
N ARG A 133 -7.27 1.60 -15.95
CA ARG A 133 -7.26 0.16 -16.24
C ARG A 133 -6.48 -0.64 -15.20
N ASP A 134 -5.24 -0.26 -14.91
CA ASP A 134 -4.40 -1.02 -13.98
C ASP A 134 -4.90 -0.90 -12.54
N TYR A 135 -5.54 0.21 -12.19
CA TYR A 135 -6.19 0.40 -10.90
C TYR A 135 -7.42 -0.48 -10.69
N LEU A 136 -8.08 -0.96 -11.75
CA LEU A 136 -9.13 -2.00 -11.65
C LEU A 136 -8.55 -3.40 -11.39
N CYS A 137 -7.24 -3.57 -11.54
CA CYS A 137 -6.58 -4.85 -11.33
C CYS A 137 -6.12 -4.99 -9.87
N LEU A 138 -6.03 -6.24 -9.41
CA LEU A 138 -5.68 -6.58 -8.04
C LEU A 138 -4.33 -7.31 -7.98
N PRO A 139 -3.48 -7.05 -6.97
CA PRO A 139 -2.27 -7.82 -6.78
C PRO A 139 -2.63 -9.20 -6.23
N GLN A 140 -2.03 -10.26 -6.80
CA GLN A 140 -2.18 -11.60 -6.24
C GLN A 140 -1.35 -11.74 -4.97
N THR A 141 -1.98 -12.17 -3.87
CA THR A 141 -1.30 -12.44 -2.59
C THR A 141 -0.47 -13.73 -2.67
N PRO A 142 0.61 -13.85 -1.88
CA PRO A 142 1.39 -15.09 -1.79
C PRO A 142 0.60 -16.30 -1.28
N GLU A 143 -0.48 -16.04 -0.53
CA GLU A 143 -1.35 -17.05 0.09
C GLU A 143 -2.52 -17.48 -0.82
N SER A 144 -2.61 -16.90 -2.03
CA SER A 144 -3.63 -17.25 -3.01
C SER A 144 -3.50 -18.72 -3.45
N LYS A 145 -4.64 -19.41 -3.58
CA LYS A 145 -4.73 -20.82 -4.01
C LYS A 145 -4.34 -21.05 -5.48
N LEU A 146 -4.19 -19.98 -6.27
CA LEU A 146 -3.81 -20.10 -7.68
C LEU A 146 -2.31 -20.44 -7.81
N PRO A 147 -1.90 -21.23 -8.82
CA PRO A 147 -0.49 -21.43 -9.15
C PRO A 147 0.21 -20.07 -9.24
N THR A 148 1.38 -19.96 -8.60
CA THR A 148 2.11 -18.71 -8.38
C THR A 148 2.35 -17.97 -9.68
N THR A 149 1.49 -16.99 -9.98
CA THR A 149 1.74 -16.03 -11.05
C THR A 149 2.53 -14.87 -10.47
N GLU A 150 3.74 -15.22 -9.99
CA GLU A 150 4.59 -14.29 -9.24
C GLU A 150 4.72 -12.97 -10.00
N GLY A 151 4.34 -11.89 -9.32
CA GLY A 151 4.58 -10.53 -9.78
C GLY A 151 3.72 -10.08 -10.95
N HIS A 152 2.42 -10.40 -11.02
CA HIS A 152 1.48 -9.74 -11.94
C HIS A 152 0.27 -9.11 -11.21
N LEU A 153 -0.34 -8.11 -11.85
CA LEU A 153 -1.68 -7.62 -11.58
C LEU A 153 -2.70 -8.51 -12.28
N MET A 154 -3.83 -8.77 -11.62
CA MET A 154 -4.84 -9.71 -12.07
C MET A 154 -6.21 -9.03 -12.23
N PHE A 155 -6.97 -9.44 -13.24
CA PHE A 155 -8.37 -9.07 -13.41
C PHE A 155 -9.19 -10.31 -13.75
N ASN A 156 -10.13 -10.69 -12.87
CA ASN A 156 -10.95 -11.90 -13.02
C ASN A 156 -10.12 -13.16 -13.36
N GLY A 157 -8.96 -13.34 -12.72
CA GLY A 157 -8.03 -14.46 -12.94
C GLY A 157 -7.07 -14.32 -14.13
N GLN A 158 -7.21 -13.27 -14.94
CA GLN A 158 -6.33 -13.03 -16.08
C GLN A 158 -5.13 -12.17 -15.68
N LYS A 159 -3.93 -12.50 -16.21
CA LYS A 159 -2.72 -11.69 -16.03
C LYS A 159 -2.79 -10.43 -16.88
N ILE A 160 -2.53 -9.29 -16.26
CA ILE A 160 -2.68 -8.00 -16.92
C ILE A 160 -1.33 -7.28 -17.09
N THR A 161 -0.71 -6.87 -15.99
CA THR A 161 0.52 -6.07 -16.01
C THR A 161 1.54 -6.71 -15.07
N ALA A 162 2.79 -6.85 -15.50
CA ALA A 162 3.86 -7.29 -14.61
C ALA A 162 4.08 -6.25 -13.51
N ARG A 163 4.19 -6.72 -12.27
CA ARG A 163 4.34 -5.89 -11.09
C ARG A 163 5.78 -5.40 -11.00
N PHE A 164 5.91 -4.13 -10.67
CA PHE A 164 7.17 -3.46 -10.39
C PHE A 164 7.99 -4.20 -9.33
N ASN A 165 9.32 -4.11 -9.42
CA ASN A 165 10.24 -4.65 -8.43
C ASN A 165 10.80 -3.51 -7.60
N ALA A 166 10.59 -3.53 -6.28
CA ALA A 166 11.02 -2.44 -5.40
C ALA A 166 12.52 -2.12 -5.47
N SER A 167 13.37 -3.06 -5.91
CA SER A 167 14.80 -2.82 -6.14
C SER A 167 15.11 -1.76 -7.19
N ASP A 168 14.15 -1.41 -8.05
CA ASP A 168 14.32 -0.42 -9.12
C ASP A 168 13.98 1.01 -8.66
N LEU A 169 13.56 1.18 -7.39
CA LEU A 169 13.44 2.49 -6.74
C LEU A 169 14.80 2.98 -6.24
N LYS A 170 14.97 4.31 -6.22
CA LYS A 170 16.09 4.92 -5.49
C LYS A 170 15.87 4.78 -3.98
N ASP A 171 16.96 4.77 -3.22
CA ASP A 171 16.94 4.65 -1.75
C ASP A 171 16.04 5.71 -1.09
N THR A 172 16.08 6.94 -1.60
CA THR A 172 15.22 8.05 -1.18
C THR A 172 13.73 7.83 -1.48
N GLU A 173 13.40 7.17 -2.60
CA GLU A 173 12.03 6.90 -3.03
C GLU A 173 11.43 5.76 -2.19
N ILE A 174 12.15 4.64 -2.04
CA ILE A 174 11.69 3.51 -1.23
C ILE A 174 11.52 3.92 0.23
N HIS A 175 12.43 4.72 0.77
CA HIS A 175 12.33 5.27 2.11
C HIS A 175 11.04 6.08 2.30
N ARG A 176 10.72 7.00 1.38
CA ARG A 176 9.49 7.81 1.46
C ARG A 176 8.23 6.96 1.36
N PHE A 177 8.21 5.93 0.51
CA PHE A 177 7.11 4.97 0.45
C PHE A 177 6.94 4.23 1.78
N LEU A 178 8.00 3.59 2.28
CA LEU A 178 7.94 2.82 3.53
C LEU A 178 7.49 3.68 4.72
N LYS A 179 7.99 4.92 4.81
CA LYS A 179 7.58 5.89 5.85
C LYS A 179 6.08 6.13 5.81
N ALA A 180 5.57 6.50 4.64
CA ALA A 180 4.16 6.84 4.48
C ALA A 180 3.24 5.64 4.75
N PHE A 181 3.62 4.44 4.30
CA PHE A 181 2.86 3.21 4.55
C PHE A 181 2.87 2.81 6.03
N LEU A 182 4.00 2.94 6.73
CA LEU A 182 4.09 2.72 8.18
C LEU A 182 3.21 3.70 8.95
N LEU A 183 3.33 4.99 8.66
CA LEU A 183 2.54 6.03 9.31
C LEU A 183 1.04 5.86 9.05
N TYR A 184 0.67 5.50 7.82
CA TYR A 184 -0.70 5.17 7.45
C TYR A 184 -1.24 4.00 8.29
N GLU A 185 -0.55 2.86 8.30
CA GLU A 185 -0.97 1.67 9.04
C GLU A 185 -1.05 1.94 10.54
N LEU A 186 -0.05 2.60 11.12
CA LEU A 186 -0.02 2.96 12.52
C LEU A 186 -1.22 3.84 12.90
N ASN A 187 -1.52 4.86 12.10
CA ASN A 187 -2.66 5.75 12.33
C ASN A 187 -4.01 5.02 12.22
N CYS A 188 -4.15 4.11 11.25
CA CYS A 188 -5.32 3.24 11.13
C CYS A 188 -5.50 2.39 12.40
N ARG A 189 -4.45 1.71 12.84
CA ARG A 189 -4.47 0.85 14.03
C ARG A 189 -4.85 1.61 15.29
N VAL A 190 -4.22 2.77 15.53
CA VAL A 190 -4.53 3.58 16.70
C VAL A 190 -5.99 4.04 16.67
N LYS A 191 -6.49 4.53 15.54
CA LYS A 191 -7.87 4.98 15.40
C LYS A 191 -8.87 3.86 15.65
N THR A 192 -8.66 2.68 15.08
CA THR A 192 -9.56 1.54 15.25
C THR A 192 -9.50 0.99 16.68
N SER A 193 -8.31 0.82 17.24
CA SER A 193 -8.15 0.15 18.53
C SER A 193 -8.46 1.03 19.74
N LEU A 194 -8.28 2.35 19.62
CA LEU A 194 -8.56 3.32 20.70
C LEU A 194 -9.83 4.12 20.51
N ALA A 195 -10.67 3.81 19.52
CA ALA A 195 -11.94 4.49 19.30
C ALA A 195 -12.81 4.63 20.57
N VAL A 196 -12.71 3.70 21.52
CA VAL A 196 -13.52 3.73 22.75
C VAL A 196 -12.93 4.63 23.84
N ILE A 197 -11.66 5.01 23.76
CA ILE A 197 -10.94 5.73 24.82
C ILE A 197 -10.58 7.13 24.30
N ARG A 198 -10.92 8.18 25.06
CA ARG A 198 -10.52 9.58 24.76
C ARG A 198 -9.31 10.06 25.58
N PRO A 199 -8.11 9.45 25.51
CA PRO A 199 -6.96 10.06 26.16
C PRO A 199 -6.36 11.14 25.25
N ARG A 200 -5.71 12.15 25.84
CA ARG A 200 -4.73 12.98 25.14
C ARG A 200 -3.58 12.08 24.71
N LEU A 201 -3.66 11.53 23.50
CA LEU A 201 -2.58 10.73 22.92
C LEU A 201 -1.42 11.64 22.52
N PRO A 202 -0.16 11.19 22.66
CA PRO A 202 0.97 11.91 22.09
C PRO A 202 0.73 12.07 20.58
N GLN A 203 1.00 13.28 20.09
CA GLN A 203 0.92 13.59 18.67
C GLN A 203 2.33 13.59 18.10
N ARG A 204 2.46 13.05 16.90
CA ARG A 204 3.63 13.22 16.05
C ARG A 204 3.31 14.30 15.03
N GLU A 205 4.16 15.31 15.01
CA GLU A 205 4.13 16.34 13.99
C GLU A 205 4.66 15.78 12.68
N LEU A 206 3.93 16.06 11.61
CA LEU A 206 4.30 15.74 10.26
C LEU A 206 4.45 17.03 9.48
N ASP A 207 5.35 17.02 8.53
CA ASP A 207 5.39 18.07 7.53
C ASP A 207 4.27 17.89 6.48
N THR A 208 4.11 18.90 5.63
CA THR A 208 3.09 18.91 4.57
C THR A 208 3.30 17.83 3.49
N ALA A 209 4.54 17.43 3.21
CA ALA A 209 4.88 16.41 2.22
C ALA A 209 4.60 15.00 2.75
N GLU A 210 4.99 14.70 3.99
CA GLU A 210 4.67 13.47 4.71
C GLU A 210 3.17 13.30 4.84
N HIS A 211 2.46 14.37 5.22
CA HIS A 211 1.02 14.34 5.35
C HIS A 211 0.33 14.05 4.00
N GLU A 212 0.81 14.64 2.90
CA GLU A 212 0.29 14.34 1.56
C GLU A 212 0.67 12.93 1.08
N ALA A 213 1.86 12.42 1.42
CA ALA A 213 2.28 11.06 1.14
C ALA A 213 1.34 10.03 1.82
N ILE A 214 0.93 10.26 3.07
CA ILE A 214 -0.06 9.42 3.75
C ILE A 214 -1.41 9.47 3.03
N LYS A 215 -1.83 10.64 2.52
CA LYS A 215 -3.07 10.74 1.71
C LYS A 215 -2.96 9.99 0.39
N CYS A 216 -1.77 9.98 -0.23
CA CYS A 216 -1.50 9.17 -1.41
C CYS A 216 -1.71 7.67 -1.11
N VAL A 217 -1.16 7.17 0.01
CA VAL A 217 -1.38 5.78 0.47
C VAL A 217 -2.87 5.51 0.73
N ASN A 218 -3.59 6.41 1.41
CA ASN A 218 -5.03 6.27 1.64
C ASN A 218 -5.81 6.17 0.32
N THR A 219 -5.54 7.05 -0.65
CA THR A 219 -6.19 7.02 -1.97
C THR A 219 -5.91 5.70 -2.69
N TYR A 220 -4.69 5.21 -2.61
CA TYR A 220 -4.33 3.89 -3.15
C TYR A 220 -5.09 2.76 -2.46
N VAL A 221 -5.16 2.73 -1.13
CA VAL A 221 -5.92 1.71 -0.40
C VAL A 221 -7.42 1.76 -0.76
N CYS A 222 -8.02 2.96 -0.84
CA CYS A 222 -9.39 3.11 -1.34
C CYS A 222 -9.58 2.51 -2.73
N SER A 223 -8.60 2.70 -3.63
CA SER A 223 -8.67 2.19 -4.99
C SER A 223 -8.62 0.65 -5.06
N LEU A 224 -7.95 -0.02 -4.11
CA LEU A 224 -7.95 -1.48 -4.03
C LEU A 224 -9.32 -2.03 -3.64
N TYR A 225 -10.00 -1.40 -2.69
CA TYR A 225 -11.39 -1.75 -2.37
C TYR A 225 -12.31 -1.52 -3.57
N CYS A 226 -12.16 -0.39 -4.26
CA CYS A 226 -12.87 -0.13 -5.51
C CYS A 226 -12.64 -1.23 -6.56
N ALA A 227 -11.40 -1.66 -6.77
CA ALA A 227 -11.08 -2.75 -7.69
C ALA A 227 -11.71 -4.09 -7.30
N MET A 228 -11.74 -4.41 -6.00
CA MET A 228 -12.48 -5.57 -5.50
C MET A 228 -13.96 -5.46 -5.84
N PHE A 229 -14.58 -4.30 -5.60
CA PHE A 229 -15.99 -4.07 -5.87
C PHE A 229 -16.31 -4.23 -7.36
N ALA A 230 -15.49 -3.63 -8.21
CA ALA A 230 -15.61 -3.73 -9.66
C ALA A 230 -15.55 -5.19 -10.15
N GLN A 231 -14.58 -5.97 -9.66
CA GLN A 231 -14.43 -7.37 -10.05
C GLN A 231 -15.49 -8.30 -9.42
N CYS A 232 -16.00 -7.97 -8.23
CA CYS A 232 -17.15 -8.61 -7.62
C CYS A 232 -18.45 -8.32 -8.37
N GLY A 233 -18.53 -7.18 -9.05
CA GLY A 233 -19.55 -6.85 -10.04
C GLY A 233 -19.25 -7.48 -11.40
N ASN A 234 -19.82 -6.87 -12.43
CA ASN A 234 -19.60 -7.23 -13.83
C ASN A 234 -18.80 -6.13 -14.55
N ALA A 235 -17.86 -5.47 -13.86
CA ALA A 235 -17.07 -4.42 -14.47
C ALA A 235 -16.29 -4.96 -15.68
N TRP A 236 -16.26 -4.16 -16.75
CA TRP A 236 -15.44 -4.42 -17.92
C TRP A 236 -14.05 -3.81 -17.75
N LEU A 237 -13.01 -4.51 -18.19
CA LEU A 237 -11.64 -4.00 -18.20
C LEU A 237 -11.36 -3.33 -19.56
N PRO A 238 -10.99 -2.03 -19.58
CA PRO A 238 -10.67 -1.35 -20.82
C PRO A 238 -9.44 -1.92 -21.53
N ASP A 239 -9.46 -1.91 -22.87
CA ASP A 239 -8.29 -2.30 -23.67
C ASP A 239 -7.13 -1.32 -23.50
N ALA A 240 -5.90 -1.83 -23.56
CA ALA A 240 -4.68 -1.03 -23.36
C ALA A 240 -4.28 -0.21 -24.60
N SER A 241 -4.73 -0.62 -25.80
CA SER A 241 -4.36 -0.05 -27.10
C SER A 241 -5.32 1.03 -27.60
N THR A 242 -6.48 1.20 -26.97
CA THR A 242 -7.45 2.19 -27.39
C THR A 242 -6.96 3.57 -26.96
N SER A 243 -6.82 4.44 -27.97
CA SER A 243 -6.76 5.90 -27.81
C SER A 243 -7.94 6.38 -26.94
N LEU A 244 -8.03 7.69 -26.63
CA LEU A 244 -9.16 8.33 -25.90
C LEU A 244 -10.59 7.97 -26.41
N GLN A 245 -10.70 7.15 -27.46
CA GLN A 245 -11.89 6.47 -27.96
C GLN A 245 -12.28 5.18 -27.18
N THR A 246 -11.99 5.08 -25.88
CA THR A 246 -12.43 3.93 -25.06
C THR A 246 -13.94 3.90 -24.78
N GLY A 247 -14.72 4.88 -25.24
CA GLY A 247 -16.13 5.05 -24.86
C GLY A 247 -16.34 5.44 -23.39
N LEU A 248 -15.28 5.43 -22.58
CA LEU A 248 -15.26 5.96 -21.22
C LEU A 248 -15.30 7.49 -21.24
N LEU A 249 -16.14 8.06 -20.37
CA LEU A 249 -16.31 9.50 -20.27
C LEU A 249 -15.09 10.12 -19.58
N PHE A 250 -14.73 11.32 -20.01
CA PHE A 250 -13.73 12.11 -19.30
C PHE A 250 -14.23 12.43 -17.87
N PRO A 251 -13.44 12.29 -16.78
CA PRO A 251 -11.99 12.08 -16.69
C PRO A 251 -11.56 10.62 -16.45
N ASP A 252 -12.41 9.62 -16.71
CA ASP A 252 -12.15 8.19 -16.43
C ASP A 252 -10.94 7.62 -17.19
N THR A 253 -10.30 8.44 -18.03
CA THR A 253 -9.06 8.14 -18.75
C THR A 253 -7.78 8.51 -17.97
N PHE A 254 -7.90 9.30 -16.89
CA PHE A 254 -6.78 9.75 -16.03
C PHE A 254 -6.87 9.29 -14.58
N TYR A 255 -8.09 9.03 -14.09
CA TYR A 255 -8.36 8.74 -12.69
C TYR A 255 -9.50 7.73 -12.58
N ILE A 256 -9.38 6.75 -11.70
CA ILE A 256 -10.53 5.93 -11.29
C ILE A 256 -11.17 6.56 -10.05
N ASN A 257 -12.46 6.89 -10.11
CA ASN A 257 -13.18 7.30 -8.91
C ASN A 257 -13.54 6.06 -8.07
N PRO A 258 -13.01 5.92 -6.84
CA PRO A 258 -13.26 4.76 -5.99
C PRO A 258 -14.74 4.56 -5.61
N GLU A 259 -15.58 5.58 -5.77
CA GLU A 259 -17.00 5.54 -5.39
C GLU A 259 -17.89 4.85 -6.43
N ILE A 260 -17.45 4.75 -7.68
CA ILE A 260 -18.29 4.29 -8.80
C ILE A 260 -18.81 2.87 -8.59
N TYR A 261 -17.96 1.99 -8.06
CA TYR A 261 -18.24 0.56 -7.97
C TYR A 261 -18.82 0.13 -6.62
N ALA A 262 -19.04 1.05 -5.68
CA ALA A 262 -19.56 0.70 -4.36
C ALA A 262 -20.94 0.01 -4.42
N SER A 263 -21.77 0.35 -5.42
CA SER A 263 -23.07 -0.29 -5.65
C SER A 263 -22.97 -1.76 -6.08
N ASP A 264 -21.86 -2.19 -6.67
CA ASP A 264 -21.69 -3.56 -7.18
C ASP A 264 -21.58 -4.59 -6.05
N MET A 265 -21.32 -4.11 -4.84
CA MET A 265 -21.36 -4.88 -3.60
C MET A 265 -22.78 -5.06 -3.05
N GLY A 266 -23.79 -4.50 -3.73
CA GLY A 266 -25.16 -4.40 -3.24
C GLY A 266 -25.30 -3.31 -2.16
N GLN A 267 -26.49 -3.26 -1.54
CA GLN A 267 -26.76 -2.33 -0.45
C GLN A 267 -25.93 -2.72 0.79
N LEU A 268 -24.77 -2.07 0.97
CA LEU A 268 -24.07 -1.93 2.26
C LEU A 268 -24.83 -0.92 3.14
N GLU A 269 -26.14 -1.15 3.27
CA GLU A 269 -27.05 -0.32 4.04
C GLU A 269 -27.05 -0.74 5.50
N ARG A 270 -27.15 0.27 6.35
CA ARG A 270 -27.34 0.09 7.78
C ARG A 270 -28.81 0.33 8.08
N VAL A 271 -29.45 -0.65 8.72
CA VAL A 271 -30.73 -0.43 9.40
C VAL A 271 -30.42 -0.16 10.86
N ARG A 272 -30.65 1.07 11.34
CA ARG A 272 -30.62 1.39 12.78
C ARG A 272 -32.03 1.73 13.22
N ALA A 273 -32.58 0.98 14.18
CA ALA A 273 -33.90 1.24 14.76
C ALA A 273 -35.02 1.41 13.71
N GLY A 274 -35.02 0.59 12.66
CA GLY A 274 -36.03 0.62 11.59
C GLY A 274 -35.80 1.65 10.47
N TYR A 275 -34.77 2.49 10.56
CA TYR A 275 -34.43 3.46 9.51
C TYR A 275 -33.21 3.01 8.71
N VAL A 276 -33.32 3.04 7.37
CA VAL A 276 -32.19 2.92 6.45
C VAL A 276 -31.39 4.21 6.52
N ILE A 277 -30.20 4.15 7.11
CA ILE A 277 -29.26 5.27 7.06
C ILE A 277 -28.57 5.17 5.71
N LYS A 278 -28.96 6.03 4.75
CA LYS A 278 -28.18 6.25 3.53
C LYS A 278 -26.80 6.73 3.97
N ASN A 279 -25.76 5.93 3.69
CA ASN A 279 -24.39 6.33 4.00
C ASN A 279 -24.02 7.50 3.08
N GLU A 280 -23.96 8.70 3.64
CA GLU A 280 -23.27 9.85 3.00
C GLU A 280 -21.74 9.65 2.98
N ASN A 281 -21.24 8.62 3.66
CA ASN A 281 -19.82 8.28 3.70
C ASN A 281 -19.47 7.26 2.60
N LYS A 282 -18.45 7.61 1.83
CA LYS A 282 -17.76 6.76 0.85
C LYS A 282 -17.35 5.42 1.51
N VAL A 283 -17.88 4.30 1.01
CA VAL A 283 -17.74 2.96 1.62
C VAL A 283 -16.28 2.52 1.67
N GLU A 284 -15.58 2.67 0.57
CA GLU A 284 -14.17 2.35 0.41
C GLU A 284 -13.28 3.22 1.30
N GLY A 285 -13.62 4.51 1.46
CA GLY A 285 -12.96 5.41 2.40
C GLY A 285 -13.18 5.00 3.86
N SER A 286 -14.27 4.31 4.15
CA SER A 286 -14.57 3.79 5.49
C SER A 286 -13.82 2.48 5.75
N LEU A 287 -13.73 1.59 4.76
CA LEU A 287 -12.93 0.35 4.83
C LEU A 287 -11.43 0.62 4.91
N ALA A 288 -10.93 1.60 4.15
CA ALA A 288 -9.53 1.99 4.14
C ALA A 288 -9.00 2.34 5.55
N ARG A 289 -9.85 2.92 6.42
CA ARG A 289 -9.47 3.33 7.79
C ARG A 289 -9.00 2.20 8.68
N PHE A 290 -9.29 0.95 8.32
CA PHE A 290 -8.90 -0.21 9.11
C PHE A 290 -7.52 -0.77 8.75
N GLY A 291 -6.85 -0.14 7.79
CA GLY A 291 -5.46 -0.41 7.45
C GLY A 291 -5.28 -1.60 6.50
N LEU A 292 -4.03 -2.01 6.37
CA LEU A 292 -3.54 -3.00 5.43
C LEU A 292 -3.85 -4.45 5.86
N GLY A 293 -4.11 -4.68 7.14
CA GLY A 293 -4.40 -6.02 7.68
C GLY A 293 -5.66 -6.64 7.07
N PRO A 294 -6.85 -6.06 7.31
CA PRO A 294 -8.08 -6.53 6.69
C PRO A 294 -8.03 -6.52 5.16
N LEU A 295 -7.35 -5.53 4.56
CA LEU A 295 -7.15 -5.47 3.12
C LEU A 295 -6.44 -6.71 2.57
N MET A 296 -5.37 -7.18 3.24
CA MET A 296 -4.68 -8.41 2.84
C MET A 296 -5.58 -9.65 2.95
N GLU A 297 -6.42 -9.74 4.00
CA GLU A 297 -7.40 -10.82 4.15
C GLU A 297 -8.39 -10.84 2.99
N PHE A 298 -8.89 -9.67 2.57
CA PHE A 298 -9.83 -9.61 1.45
C PHE A 298 -9.17 -9.92 0.11
N LEU A 299 -7.92 -9.49 -0.10
CA LEU A 299 -7.14 -9.80 -1.31
C LEU A 299 -6.83 -11.29 -1.48
N SER A 300 -6.98 -12.14 -0.46
CA SER A 300 -6.72 -13.58 -0.60
C SER A 300 -7.81 -14.34 -1.35
N HIS A 301 -8.97 -13.71 -1.60
CA HIS A 301 -10.09 -14.32 -2.33
C HIS A 301 -9.80 -14.37 -3.83
N ASP A 302 -10.15 -15.48 -4.48
CA ASP A 302 -9.97 -15.63 -5.91
C ASP A 302 -11.09 -14.94 -6.70
N MET A 303 -10.75 -13.85 -7.38
CA MET A 303 -11.68 -13.10 -8.23
C MET A 303 -12.04 -13.82 -9.54
N SER A 304 -11.51 -15.00 -9.80
CA SER A 304 -11.95 -15.85 -10.92
C SER A 304 -13.04 -16.84 -10.53
N ASP A 305 -13.16 -17.21 -9.24
CA ASP A 305 -14.20 -18.12 -8.73
C ASP A 305 -15.42 -17.32 -8.24
N VAL A 306 -16.58 -17.60 -8.82
CA VAL A 306 -17.87 -16.96 -8.46
C VAL A 306 -18.22 -17.17 -6.98
N ARG A 307 -17.86 -18.31 -6.39
CA ARG A 307 -18.10 -18.62 -4.98
C ARG A 307 -17.21 -17.77 -4.07
N ASP A 308 -15.94 -17.60 -4.42
CA ASP A 308 -15.02 -16.74 -3.67
C ASP A 308 -15.43 -15.27 -3.77
N LYS A 309 -15.92 -14.81 -4.93
CA LYS A 309 -16.54 -13.47 -5.06
C LYS A 309 -17.72 -13.29 -4.11
N GLN A 310 -18.61 -14.28 -4.03
CA GLN A 310 -19.77 -14.20 -3.13
C GLN A 310 -19.35 -14.25 -1.66
N ALA A 311 -18.39 -15.12 -1.31
CA ALA A 311 -17.83 -15.20 0.03
C ALA A 311 -17.20 -13.86 0.46
N LEU A 312 -16.45 -13.22 -0.44
CA LEU A 312 -15.88 -11.90 -0.21
C LEU A 312 -16.96 -10.85 0.02
N LYS A 313 -18.02 -10.83 -0.80
CA LYS A 313 -19.16 -9.90 -0.62
C LYS A 313 -19.77 -10.01 0.77
N GLU A 314 -20.08 -11.23 1.20
CA GLU A 314 -20.66 -11.47 2.54
C GLU A 314 -19.69 -11.13 3.67
N ARG A 315 -18.41 -11.46 3.49
CA ARG A 315 -17.36 -11.16 4.46
C ARG A 315 -17.19 -9.66 4.65
N LEU A 316 -17.07 -8.90 3.55
CA LEU A 316 -16.97 -7.44 3.58
C LEU A 316 -18.20 -6.80 4.23
N ARG A 317 -19.41 -7.29 3.90
CA ARG A 317 -20.66 -6.79 4.48
C ARG A 317 -20.71 -7.00 5.99
N THR A 318 -20.44 -8.22 6.44
CA THR A 318 -20.43 -8.57 7.87
C THR A 318 -19.38 -7.76 8.61
N TRP A 319 -18.18 -7.67 8.04
CA TRP A 319 -17.06 -6.95 8.61
C TRP A 319 -17.37 -5.44 8.73
N TYR A 320 -17.95 -4.84 7.70
CA TYR A 320 -18.36 -3.43 7.70
C TYR A 320 -19.39 -3.13 8.80
N ILE A 321 -20.43 -3.95 8.91
CA ILE A 321 -21.49 -3.79 9.93
C ILE A 321 -20.91 -3.91 11.34
N GLN A 322 -20.03 -4.88 11.59
CA GLN A 322 -19.43 -5.13 12.90
C GLN A 322 -18.51 -4.00 13.37
N ASN A 323 -17.85 -3.29 12.44
CA ASN A 323 -16.79 -2.33 12.76
C ASN A 323 -17.18 -0.86 12.55
N TYR A 324 -18.38 -0.57 12.04
CA TYR A 324 -18.84 0.79 11.73
C TYR A 324 -18.85 1.74 12.96
N GLU A 325 -19.16 1.23 14.15
CA GLU A 325 -19.29 2.06 15.37
C GLU A 325 -17.94 2.53 15.99
N TYR A 326 -16.80 2.06 15.47
CA TYR A 326 -15.47 2.34 16.03
C TYR A 326 -14.68 3.45 15.29
N SER A 327 -15.36 4.39 14.61
CA SER A 327 -14.66 5.47 13.87
C SER A 327 -14.56 6.77 14.67
N TYR A 328 -13.51 6.93 15.48
CA TYR A 328 -13.17 8.23 16.08
C TYR A 328 -12.20 9.05 15.22
N LYS A 329 -12.37 10.38 15.22
CA LYS A 329 -11.60 11.33 14.41
C LYS A 329 -10.18 11.63 14.93
N SER A 330 -9.87 11.32 16.20
CA SER A 330 -8.58 11.65 16.80
C SER A 330 -7.50 10.61 16.47
N GLY A 331 -6.60 10.96 15.54
CA GLY A 331 -5.38 10.22 15.27
C GLY A 331 -4.22 10.62 16.19
N ILE A 332 -3.04 10.08 15.91
CA ILE A 332 -1.76 10.45 16.56
C ILE A 332 -0.84 11.27 15.65
N LEU A 333 -1.33 11.63 14.47
CA LEU A 333 -0.59 12.36 13.45
C LEU A 333 -1.23 13.74 13.27
N CYS A 334 -0.43 14.79 13.42
CA CYS A 334 -0.82 16.17 13.21
C CYS A 334 0.03 16.79 12.11
N SER A 335 -0.59 17.51 11.17
CA SER A 335 0.15 18.27 10.16
C SER A 335 0.60 19.60 10.76
N THR A 336 1.85 19.98 10.50
CA THR A 336 2.36 21.34 10.67
C THR A 336 2.40 22.02 9.30
N GLU A 337 2.45 23.36 9.26
CA GLU A 337 2.61 24.12 8.01
C GLU A 337 4.07 24.15 7.51
N SER A 338 4.95 23.34 8.09
CA SER A 338 6.35 23.26 7.67
C SER A 338 6.51 22.39 6.41
N ILE A 339 7.46 22.77 5.56
CA ILE A 339 7.97 21.96 4.45
C ILE A 339 9.41 21.60 4.83
N THR A 340 9.72 20.31 4.99
CA THR A 340 11.09 19.88 5.30
C THR A 340 11.91 19.69 4.02
N SER A 341 13.24 19.62 4.17
CA SER A 341 14.17 19.28 3.09
C SER A 341 14.04 17.83 2.58
N CYS A 342 13.21 17.00 3.22
CA CYS A 342 13.03 15.59 2.85
C CYS A 342 11.87 15.36 1.87
N ALA A 343 11.18 16.43 1.46
CA ALA A 343 10.17 16.35 0.40
C ALA A 343 10.80 15.94 -0.94
N SER A 344 10.05 15.22 -1.78
CA SER A 344 10.54 14.88 -3.11
C SER A 344 10.68 16.12 -3.98
N PRO A 345 11.68 16.17 -4.88
CA PRO A 345 11.77 17.23 -5.88
C PRO A 345 10.49 17.40 -6.70
N ILE A 346 9.82 16.30 -7.08
CA ILE A 346 8.55 16.36 -7.80
C ILE A 346 7.43 16.93 -6.93
N TYR A 347 7.34 16.55 -5.66
CA TYR A 347 6.36 17.12 -4.73
C TYR A 347 6.50 18.64 -4.69
N SER A 348 7.71 19.16 -4.51
CA SER A 348 7.98 20.60 -4.46
C SER A 348 7.61 21.30 -5.77
N GLN A 349 7.75 20.63 -6.92
CA GLN A 349 7.41 21.19 -8.23
C GLN A 349 5.92 21.18 -8.56
N LEU A 350 5.17 20.18 -8.07
CA LEU A 350 3.78 19.94 -8.47
C LEU A 350 2.77 20.37 -7.41
N SER A 351 3.13 20.38 -6.11
CA SER A 351 2.20 20.67 -5.03
C SER A 351 1.55 22.06 -5.16
N SER A 352 2.30 23.05 -5.64
CA SER A 352 1.79 24.41 -5.90
C SER A 352 0.92 24.54 -7.16
N LYS A 353 0.89 23.50 -8.01
CA LYS A 353 0.14 23.46 -9.29
C LYS A 353 -1.16 22.65 -9.20
N VAL A 354 -1.46 22.10 -8.02
CA VAL A 354 -2.69 21.34 -7.77
C VAL A 354 -3.80 22.31 -7.38
N ASP A 355 -4.65 22.66 -8.34
CA ASP A 355 -5.68 23.68 -8.15
C ASP A 355 -7.05 23.08 -7.81
N THR A 356 -7.31 21.84 -8.23
CA THR A 356 -8.61 21.18 -8.01
C THR A 356 -8.53 19.84 -7.31
N GLU A 357 -9.67 19.39 -6.78
CA GLU A 357 -9.80 18.07 -6.16
C GLU A 357 -9.47 16.94 -7.14
N LEU A 358 -9.91 17.04 -8.40
CA LEU A 358 -9.60 16.05 -9.44
C LEU A 358 -8.10 15.99 -9.72
N GLN A 359 -7.42 17.14 -9.88
CA GLN A 359 -5.96 17.16 -10.05
C GLN A 359 -5.25 16.54 -8.84
N ARG A 360 -5.74 16.80 -7.62
CA ARG A 360 -5.19 16.22 -6.40
C ARG A 360 -5.36 14.71 -6.35
N ASN A 361 -6.50 14.20 -6.81
CA ASN A 361 -6.79 12.78 -6.88
C ASN A 361 -5.93 12.08 -7.94
N ILE A 362 -5.74 12.70 -9.11
CA ILE A 362 -4.79 12.24 -10.13
C ILE A 362 -3.38 12.26 -9.57
N TYR A 363 -2.97 13.33 -8.89
CA TYR A 363 -1.66 13.45 -8.27
C TYR A 363 -1.36 12.29 -7.32
N ARG A 364 -2.35 11.95 -6.47
CA ARG A 364 -2.28 10.82 -5.54
C ARG A 364 -2.27 9.49 -6.25
N GLN A 365 -3.15 9.21 -7.21
CA GLN A 365 -3.08 7.94 -7.96
C GLN A 365 -1.77 7.83 -8.77
N ARG A 366 -1.18 8.95 -9.18
CA ARG A 366 0.13 8.94 -9.80
C ARG A 366 1.27 8.81 -8.81
N ALA A 367 1.06 8.82 -7.49
CA ALA A 367 2.11 8.65 -6.49
C ALA A 367 3.26 9.69 -6.59
N TRP A 368 2.96 10.90 -7.12
CA TRP A 368 3.98 11.90 -7.40
C TRP A 368 4.75 12.40 -6.17
N ALA A 369 4.17 12.28 -4.97
CA ALA A 369 4.85 12.62 -3.72
C ALA A 369 6.08 11.72 -3.42
N PHE A 370 6.21 10.59 -4.11
CA PHE A 370 7.19 9.56 -3.81
C PHE A 370 8.36 9.47 -4.79
N PHE A 371 8.33 10.15 -5.94
CA PHE A 371 9.41 10.03 -6.91
C PHE A 371 10.32 11.26 -6.93
N ASP A 372 11.60 11.03 -7.20
CA ASP A 372 12.58 12.11 -7.34
C ASP A 372 12.52 12.75 -8.73
N ASP A 373 12.18 11.95 -9.74
CA ASP A 373 12.04 12.37 -11.14
C ASP A 373 10.96 11.55 -11.86
N SER A 374 10.69 11.89 -13.12
CA SER A 374 9.64 11.24 -13.91
C SER A 374 10.11 10.00 -14.69
N ARG A 375 11.28 9.42 -14.38
CA ARG A 375 11.90 8.32 -15.17
C ARG A 375 11.02 7.09 -15.34
N LEU A 376 10.18 6.82 -14.33
CA LEU A 376 9.31 5.65 -14.30
C LEU A 376 8.00 5.86 -15.07
N TYR A 377 7.67 7.10 -15.42
CA TYR A 377 6.45 7.40 -16.13
C TYR A 377 6.67 7.30 -17.64
N PRO A 378 5.63 6.90 -18.39
CA PRO A 378 5.66 6.99 -19.84
C PRO A 378 5.93 8.44 -20.27
N LYS A 379 6.56 8.62 -21.43
CA LYS A 379 6.72 9.95 -22.02
C LYS A 379 5.32 10.55 -22.25
N GLY A 380 4.99 11.60 -21.50
CA GLY A 380 3.71 12.30 -21.63
C GLY A 380 3.56 12.85 -23.04
N SER A 381 2.36 12.74 -23.61
CA SER A 381 2.02 13.39 -24.88
C SER A 381 1.11 14.59 -24.61
N THR A 382 1.01 15.51 -25.58
CA THR A 382 0.07 16.63 -25.52
C THR A 382 -1.38 16.18 -25.40
N GLY A 383 -1.73 15.01 -25.95
CA GLY A 383 -3.05 14.39 -25.82
C GLY A 383 -3.26 13.61 -24.51
N ARG A 384 -2.19 13.23 -23.81
CA ARG A 384 -2.25 12.50 -22.54
C ARG A 384 -1.08 12.88 -21.63
N PRO A 385 -1.15 14.05 -20.97
CA PRO A 385 -0.14 14.44 -19.99
C PRO A 385 -0.23 13.56 -18.73
N ASN A 386 0.90 13.23 -18.12
CA ASN A 386 0.90 12.46 -16.86
C ASN A 386 0.36 13.28 -15.67
N PHE A 387 0.40 14.61 -15.78
CA PHE A 387 -0.22 15.54 -14.84
C PHE A 387 -1.00 16.61 -15.62
N PRO A 388 -2.30 16.38 -15.88
CA PRO A 388 -3.13 17.31 -16.65
C PRO A 388 -3.37 18.63 -15.91
N THR A 389 -3.29 19.75 -16.65
CA THR A 389 -3.62 21.07 -16.12
C THR A 389 -5.13 21.23 -15.95
N GLN A 390 -5.56 22.18 -15.13
CA GLN A 390 -7.00 22.44 -14.97
C GLN A 390 -7.66 22.81 -16.29
N SER A 391 -6.98 23.60 -17.12
CA SER A 391 -7.48 23.95 -18.46
C SER A 391 -7.64 22.72 -19.36
N PHE A 392 -6.74 21.73 -19.27
CA PHE A 392 -6.86 20.48 -20.00
C PHE A 392 -8.07 19.68 -19.51
N LEU A 393 -8.24 19.60 -18.19
CA LEU A 393 -9.36 18.86 -17.61
C LEU A 393 -10.72 19.50 -17.94
N ASN A 394 -10.78 20.82 -18.07
CA ASN A 394 -12.01 21.55 -18.42
C ASN A 394 -12.33 21.53 -19.93
N LYS A 395 -11.37 21.20 -20.80
CA LYS A 395 -11.48 21.33 -22.27
C LYS A 395 -12.13 20.13 -22.96
N GLN A 396 -12.33 19.00 -22.29
CA GLN A 396 -13.00 17.85 -22.88
C GLN A 396 -14.46 17.78 -22.41
N PRO A 397 -15.42 17.72 -23.34
CA PRO A 397 -16.82 17.88 -22.98
C PRO A 397 -17.28 16.72 -22.10
N SER A 398 -17.83 17.04 -20.94
CA SER A 398 -18.89 16.24 -20.34
C SER A 398 -20.05 16.23 -21.35
N LYS A 399 -20.23 15.11 -22.03
CA LYS A 399 -21.44 14.83 -22.81
C LYS A 399 -22.24 13.78 -22.09
#